data_AF-A0A7S3AYB5-F1
#
_entry.id   AF-A0A7S3AYB5-F1
#
_cell.length_a   1.000
_cell.length_b   1.000
_cell.length_c   1.000
_cell.angle_alpha   90.00
_cell.angle_beta   90.00
_cell.angle_gamma   90.00
#
_symmetry.space_group_name_H-M   'P 1'
#
loop_
_entity.id
_entity.type
_entity.pdbx_description
1 polymer ?
#
loop_
_entity_poly.entity_id
_entity_poly.type
_entity_poly.pdbx_seq_one_letter_code
_entity_poly.pdbx_strand_id
1 'polypeptide(L)'
;KIALQTGAHLVPCYAFGANEIYTRHFGQHSLAARLSSTLRTSLVFWTGRWRLPFGCIPNRGKLVVALGEPIPVEKVENPSSAQIVELHAKFIAALREVFEKHKGRMGAEWIRRRGTLYLEDESPRREKGE
;
A
#
# COMPACT_ATOMS: atom_id res chain seq x y z
N LYS A 1 -2.28 16.76 4.68
CA LYS A 1 -3.19 17.90 5.03
C LYS A 1 -3.72 17.81 6.46
N ILE A 2 -4.53 16.80 6.81
CA ILE A 2 -5.17 16.71 8.15
C ILE A 2 -4.15 16.79 9.29
N ALA A 3 -3.06 16.03 9.20
CA ALA A 3 -1.99 16.05 10.21
C ALA A 3 -1.41 17.45 10.47
N LEU A 4 -1.26 18.28 9.44
CA LEU A 4 -0.80 19.68 9.60
C LEU A 4 -1.88 20.53 10.29
N GLN A 5 -3.15 20.33 9.97
CA GLN A 5 -4.24 21.12 10.60
C GLN A 5 -4.45 20.76 12.07
N THR A 6 -4.21 19.50 12.43
CA THR A 6 -4.38 19.01 13.81
C THR A 6 -3.10 19.06 14.63
N GLY A 7 -1.92 19.15 14.00
CA GLY A 7 -0.63 18.97 14.66
C GLY A 7 -0.35 17.51 15.06
N ALA A 8 -1.10 16.55 14.51
CA ALA A 8 -0.92 15.14 14.85
C ALA A 8 0.36 14.58 14.20
N HIS A 9 1.17 13.88 15.01
CA HIS A 9 2.38 13.21 14.52
C HIS A 9 2.01 12.08 13.55
N LEU A 10 2.80 11.94 12.48
CA LEU A 10 2.60 10.89 11.48
C LEU A 10 3.51 9.70 11.78
N VAL A 11 2.94 8.51 11.93
CA VAL A 11 3.72 7.27 12.12
C VAL A 11 3.71 6.49 10.80
N PRO A 12 4.88 6.25 10.17
CA PRO A 12 4.96 5.42 8.97
C PRO A 12 4.75 3.95 9.35
N CYS A 13 3.76 3.33 8.71
CA CYS A 13 3.36 1.95 8.96
C CYS A 13 3.34 1.18 7.65
N TYR A 14 3.97 0.00 7.62
CA TYR A 14 3.97 -0.87 6.44
C TYR A 14 3.56 -2.30 6.80
N ALA A 15 2.61 -2.87 6.06
CA ALA A 15 2.11 -4.23 6.26
C ALA A 15 2.60 -5.16 5.14
N PHE A 16 3.64 -5.95 5.43
CA PHE A 16 4.18 -6.96 4.54
C PHE A 16 3.24 -8.17 4.44
N GLY A 17 3.08 -8.70 3.23
CA GLY A 17 2.25 -9.90 2.99
C GLY A 17 0.74 -9.65 2.96
N ALA A 18 0.27 -8.42 3.21
CA ALA A 18 -1.16 -8.08 3.21
C ALA A 18 -1.86 -8.44 1.89
N ASN A 19 -1.15 -8.27 0.76
CA ASN A 19 -1.63 -8.59 -0.58
C ASN A 19 -1.73 -10.10 -0.89
N GLU A 20 -1.24 -10.99 -0.01
CA GLU A 20 -1.26 -12.44 -0.20
C GLU A 20 -2.38 -13.12 0.60
N ILE A 21 -3.02 -12.35 1.50
CA ILE A 21 -4.10 -12.80 2.38
C ILE A 21 -5.36 -13.15 1.56
N TYR A 22 -5.63 -12.40 0.49
CA TYR A 22 -6.73 -12.67 -0.44
C TYR A 22 -6.24 -12.60 -1.88
N THR A 23 -6.74 -13.51 -2.71
CA THR A 23 -6.42 -13.54 -4.12
C THR A 23 -7.46 -12.72 -4.88
N ARG A 24 -7.04 -11.57 -5.41
CA ARG A 24 -7.85 -10.79 -6.34
C ARG A 24 -7.67 -11.36 -7.74
N HIS A 25 -8.76 -11.75 -8.39
CA HIS A 25 -8.69 -12.35 -9.73
C HIS A 25 -8.63 -11.32 -10.86
N PHE A 26 -9.11 -10.11 -10.60
CA PHE A 26 -9.08 -9.01 -11.56
C PHE A 26 -7.99 -8.01 -11.20
N GLY A 27 -7.04 -7.81 -12.11
CA GLY A 27 -6.01 -6.77 -11.99
C GLY A 27 -6.58 -5.36 -12.20
N GLN A 28 -5.78 -4.36 -11.83
CA GLN A 28 -6.14 -2.92 -11.94
C GLN A 28 -6.47 -2.48 -13.39
N HIS A 29 -5.95 -3.17 -14.41
CA HIS A 29 -6.20 -2.87 -15.82
C HIS A 29 -7.18 -3.83 -16.51
N SER A 30 -7.87 -4.69 -15.75
CA SER A 30 -8.85 -5.61 -16.31
C SER A 30 -10.07 -4.88 -16.88
N LEU A 31 -10.80 -5.54 -17.79
CA LEU A 31 -12.09 -5.04 -18.29
C LEU A 31 -13.08 -4.81 -17.14
N ALA A 32 -13.07 -5.69 -16.13
CA ALA A 32 -13.86 -5.54 -14.92
C ALA A 32 -13.51 -4.27 -14.14
N ALA A 33 -12.22 -3.91 -14.01
CA ALA A 33 -11.79 -2.67 -13.37
C ALA A 33 -12.22 -1.43 -14.17
N ARG A 34 -12.12 -1.46 -15.51
CA ARG A 34 -12.60 -0.37 -16.37
C ARG A 34 -14.12 -0.20 -16.24
N LEU A 35 -14.86 -1.30 -16.26
CA LEU A 35 -16.31 -1.30 -16.10
C LEU A 35 -16.72 -0.80 -14.70
N SER A 36 -16.01 -1.22 -13.65
CA SER A 36 -16.18 -0.75 -12.27
C SER A 36 -16.05 0.77 -12.17
N SER A 37 -14.99 1.34 -12.78
CA SER A 37 -14.79 2.80 -12.82
C SER A 37 -15.87 3.54 -13.61
N THR A 38 -16.26 3.00 -14.78
CA THR A 38 -17.31 3.61 -15.61
C THR A 38 -18.67 3.59 -14.92
N LEU A 39 -19.04 2.46 -14.33
CA LEU A 39 -20.31 2.28 -13.62
C LEU A 39 -20.32 2.87 -12.20
N ARG A 40 -19.18 3.39 -11.73
CA ARG A 40 -18.97 3.85 -10.34
C ARG A 40 -19.41 2.83 -9.30
N THR A 41 -19.27 1.54 -9.61
CA THR A 41 -19.65 0.42 -8.74
C THR A 41 -18.46 -0.47 -8.50
N SER A 42 -18.32 -1.02 -7.28
CA SER A 42 -17.17 -1.83 -6.89
C SER A 42 -17.34 -3.27 -7.42
N LEU A 43 -16.85 -3.54 -8.63
CA LEU A 43 -16.82 -4.89 -9.19
C LEU A 43 -15.50 -5.57 -8.80
N VAL A 44 -15.48 -6.19 -7.63
CA VAL A 44 -14.31 -6.89 -7.10
C VAL A 44 -14.64 -8.35 -6.88
N PHE A 45 -13.88 -9.23 -7.53
CA PHE A 45 -13.94 -10.66 -7.29
C PHE A 45 -12.66 -11.12 -6.60
N TRP A 46 -12.83 -11.73 -5.43
CA TRP A 46 -11.74 -12.27 -4.64
C TRP A 46 -12.06 -13.68 -4.17
N THR A 47 -11.01 -14.44 -3.91
CA THR A 47 -11.09 -15.72 -3.21
C THR A 47 -10.17 -15.70 -2.01
N GLY A 48 -10.64 -16.35 -0.95
CA GLY A 48 -9.87 -16.60 0.26
C GLY A 48 -9.49 -18.06 0.37
N ARG A 49 -9.58 -18.57 1.60
CA ARG A 49 -9.34 -19.97 1.94
C ARG A 49 -10.24 -20.91 1.14
N TRP A 50 -9.67 -22.04 0.72
CA TRP A 50 -10.36 -23.07 -0.08
C TRP A 50 -10.87 -22.58 -1.45
N ARG A 51 -10.41 -21.42 -1.92
CA ARG A 51 -10.79 -20.83 -3.22
C ARG A 51 -12.29 -20.59 -3.37
N LEU A 52 -13.03 -20.48 -2.26
CA LEU A 52 -14.44 -20.14 -2.29
C LEU A 52 -14.61 -18.69 -2.78
N PRO A 53 -15.52 -18.45 -3.74
CA PRO A 53 -15.81 -17.10 -4.21
C PRO A 53 -16.36 -16.28 -3.05
N PHE A 54 -15.86 -15.04 -2.88
CA PHE A 54 -16.27 -14.13 -1.80
C PHE A 54 -16.08 -14.71 -0.39
N GLY A 55 -15.18 -15.68 -0.21
CA GLY A 55 -14.92 -16.29 1.08
C GLY A 55 -14.39 -15.28 2.11
N CYS A 56 -14.91 -15.35 3.33
CA CYS A 56 -14.55 -14.47 4.44
C CYS A 56 -13.27 -14.91 5.18
N ILE A 57 -12.74 -16.09 4.86
CA ILE A 57 -11.57 -16.66 5.55
C ILE A 57 -10.32 -16.34 4.72
N PRO A 58 -9.27 -15.76 5.32
CA PRO A 58 -8.04 -15.43 4.63
C PRO A 58 -7.20 -16.66 4.28
N ASN A 59 -6.33 -16.52 3.28
CA ASN A 59 -5.28 -17.48 2.99
C ASN A 59 -4.22 -17.48 4.11
N ARG A 60 -3.62 -18.66 4.35
CA ARG A 60 -2.45 -18.75 5.23
C ARG A 60 -1.27 -18.07 4.55
N GLY A 61 -0.66 -17.11 5.23
CA GLY A 61 0.50 -16.37 4.76
C GLY A 61 1.18 -15.68 5.93
N LYS A 62 2.41 -15.22 5.71
CA LYS A 62 3.14 -14.42 6.68
C LYS A 62 2.68 -12.97 6.57
N LEU A 63 2.16 -12.42 7.66
CA LEU A 63 1.79 -11.00 7.77
C LEU A 63 2.71 -10.36 8.81
N VAL A 64 3.43 -9.32 8.42
CA VAL A 64 4.28 -8.56 9.34
C VAL A 64 3.93 -7.09 9.20
N VAL A 65 3.57 -6.45 10.32
CA VAL A 65 3.36 -5.01 10.37
C VAL A 65 4.58 -4.37 11.00
N ALA A 66 5.24 -3.48 10.27
CA ALA A 66 6.36 -2.69 10.74
C ALA A 66 5.91 -1.25 10.98
N LEU A 67 6.32 -0.72 12.11
CA LEU A 67 6.08 0.66 12.53
C LEU A 67 7.42 1.38 12.56
N GLY A 68 7.47 2.58 12.00
CA GLY A 68 8.64 3.45 12.11
C GLY A 68 8.48 4.50 13.20
N GLU A 69 9.42 5.44 13.20
CA GLU A 69 9.44 6.53 14.18
C GLU A 69 8.38 7.59 13.87
N PRO A 70 7.73 8.17 14.88
CA PRO A 70 6.80 9.28 14.68
C PRO A 70 7.50 10.49 14.07
N ILE A 71 6.94 11.01 12.99
CA ILE A 71 7.35 12.26 12.36
C ILE A 71 6.61 13.40 13.06
N PRO A 72 7.31 14.31 13.75
CA PRO A 72 6.68 15.45 14.39
C PRO A 72 6.09 16.38 13.32
N VAL A 73 4.90 16.91 13.61
CA VAL A 73 4.17 17.79 12.70
C VAL A 73 3.72 19.00 13.50
N GLU A 74 4.12 20.18 13.05
CA GLU A 74 3.66 21.44 13.62
C GLU A 74 2.27 21.79 13.09
N LYS A 75 1.44 22.35 13.96
CA LYS A 75 0.07 22.73 13.61
C LYS A 75 0.08 23.99 12.73
N VAL A 76 -0.59 23.92 11.59
CA VAL A 76 -0.80 25.03 10.64
C VAL A 76 -2.27 25.06 10.25
N GLU A 77 -2.98 26.16 10.53
CA GLU A 77 -4.44 26.27 10.29
C GLU A 77 -4.79 26.12 8.80
N ASN A 78 -4.06 26.82 7.94
CA ASN A 78 -4.21 26.79 6.48
C ASN A 78 -2.90 26.30 5.84
N PRO A 79 -2.66 24.97 5.78
CA PRO A 79 -1.43 24.44 5.22
C PRO A 79 -1.36 24.71 3.72
N SER A 80 -0.22 25.21 3.26
CA SER A 80 0.03 25.41 1.83
C SER A 80 0.27 24.08 1.11
N SER A 81 0.04 24.05 -0.21
CA SER A 81 0.34 22.86 -1.02
C SER A 81 1.80 22.45 -0.91
N ALA A 82 2.72 23.41 -0.82
CA ALA A 82 4.15 23.15 -0.66
C ALA A 82 4.47 22.43 0.66
N GLN A 83 3.88 22.89 1.78
CA GLN A 83 4.05 22.23 3.09
C GLN A 83 3.50 20.80 3.10
N ILE A 84 2.38 20.57 2.40
CA ILE A 84 1.80 19.23 2.28
C ILE A 84 2.74 18.30 1.51
N VAL A 85 3.28 18.78 0.39
CA VAL A 85 4.23 18.00 -0.44
C VAL A 85 5.51 17.72 0.32
N GLU A 86 6.05 18.70 1.04
CA GLU A 86 7.26 18.53 1.86
C GLU A 86 7.05 17.47 2.97
N LEU A 87 5.95 17.57 3.72
CA LEU A 87 5.64 16.59 4.76
C LEU A 87 5.38 15.20 4.17
N HIS A 88 4.70 15.13 3.03
CA HIS A 88 4.47 13.87 2.32
C HIS A 88 5.80 13.23 1.88
N ALA A 89 6.75 14.02 1.35
CA ALA A 89 8.07 13.52 0.96
C ALA A 89 8.84 12.96 2.17
N LYS A 90 8.80 13.64 3.33
CA LYS A 90 9.38 13.13 4.59
C LYS A 90 8.74 11.81 5.01
N PHE A 91 7.41 11.71 4.93
CA PHE A 91 6.69 10.48 5.25
C PHE A 91 7.06 9.33 4.31
N ILE A 92 7.15 9.59 3.00
CA ILE A 92 7.55 8.59 2.01
C ILE A 92 8.98 8.10 2.27
N ALA A 93 9.92 9.00 2.57
CA ALA A 93 11.30 8.63 2.89
C ALA A 93 11.36 7.71 4.12
N ALA A 94 10.66 8.06 5.21
CA ALA A 94 10.59 7.23 6.41
C ALA A 94 9.91 5.88 6.15
N LEU A 95 8.87 5.84 5.30
CA LEU A 95 8.21 4.60 4.91
C LEU A 95 9.14 3.66 4.14
N ARG A 96 9.98 4.21 3.23
CA ARG A 96 11.01 3.44 2.53
C ARG A 96 12.04 2.85 3.50
N GLU A 97 12.46 3.63 4.48
CA GLU A 97 13.38 3.15 5.50
C GLU A 97 12.78 1.99 6.31
N VAL A 98 11.54 2.13 6.77
CA VAL A 98 10.81 1.07 7.48
C VAL A 98 10.72 -0.19 6.63
N PHE A 99 10.44 -0.04 5.33
CA PHE A 99 10.39 -1.13 4.38
C PHE A 99 11.74 -1.85 4.29
N GLU A 100 12.81 -1.12 3.99
CA GLU A 100 14.16 -1.67 3.81
C GLU A 100 14.67 -2.37 5.07
N LYS A 101 14.42 -1.78 6.24
CA LYS A 101 14.80 -2.34 7.54
C LYS A 101 14.09 -3.66 7.85
N HIS A 102 12.82 -3.82 7.43
CA HIS A 102 11.98 -4.95 7.84
C HIS A 102 11.70 -5.99 6.76
N LYS A 103 11.99 -5.72 5.48
CA LYS A 103 11.75 -6.68 4.37
C LYS A 103 12.47 -8.01 4.57
N GLY A 104 13.63 -7.98 5.23
CA GLY A 104 14.39 -9.16 5.68
C GLY A 104 13.54 -10.20 6.43
N ARG A 105 12.56 -9.73 7.22
CA ARG A 105 11.70 -10.61 8.03
C ARG A 105 10.79 -11.49 7.20
N MET A 106 10.52 -11.15 5.94
CA MET A 106 9.67 -11.95 5.06
C MET A 106 10.39 -13.15 4.43
N GLY A 107 11.74 -13.18 4.50
CA GLY A 107 12.56 -14.25 3.93
C GLY A 107 13.01 -13.97 2.49
N ALA A 108 14.05 -14.71 2.06
CA ALA A 108 14.73 -14.46 0.79
C ALA A 108 13.84 -14.65 -0.44
N GLU A 109 12.91 -15.62 -0.41
CA GLU A 109 11.97 -15.85 -1.52
C GLU A 109 11.04 -14.63 -1.73
N TRP A 110 10.51 -14.08 -0.63
CA TRP A 110 9.64 -12.92 -0.69
C TRP A 110 10.36 -11.69 -1.22
N ILE A 111 11.59 -11.45 -0.75
CA ILE A 111 12.46 -10.37 -1.23
C ILE A 111 12.79 -10.54 -2.71
N ARG A 112 13.06 -11.76 -3.19
CA ARG A 112 13.29 -12.01 -4.61
C ARG A 112 12.07 -11.63 -5.47
N ARG A 113 10.86 -11.84 -4.96
CA ARG A 113 9.61 -11.55 -5.68
C ARG A 113 9.18 -10.10 -5.62
N ARG A 114 9.43 -9.39 -4.51
CA ARG A 114 8.93 -8.04 -4.22
C ARG A 114 9.96 -7.11 -3.57
N GLY A 115 11.23 -7.28 -3.89
CA GLY A 115 12.36 -6.70 -3.15
C GLY A 115 12.46 -5.18 -3.10
N THR A 116 11.59 -4.49 -3.84
CA THR A 116 11.54 -3.03 -3.93
C THR A 116 10.12 -2.54 -3.66
N LEU A 117 10.02 -1.49 -2.83
CA LEU A 117 8.78 -0.74 -2.63
C LEU A 117 8.58 0.24 -3.78
N TYR A 118 7.50 0.05 -4.55
CA TYR A 118 7.06 1.00 -5.57
C TYR A 118 5.86 1.78 -5.05
N LEU A 119 5.89 3.09 -5.26
CA LEU A 119 4.71 3.92 -5.17
C LEU A 119 3.98 3.91 -6.52
N GLU A 120 2.69 4.24 -6.55
CA GLU A 120 1.88 4.14 -7.76
C GLU A 120 2.38 5.05 -8.89
N ASP A 121 2.92 6.21 -8.54
CA ASP A 121 3.54 7.19 -9.43
C ASP A 121 4.88 6.73 -10.01
N GLU A 122 5.59 5.83 -9.31
CA GLU A 122 6.90 5.30 -9.72
C GLU A 122 6.83 3.89 -10.32
N SER A 123 5.67 3.24 -10.22
CA SER A 123 5.50 1.87 -10.69
C SER A 123 5.72 1.84 -12.21
N PRO A 124 6.64 1.00 -12.73
CA PRO A 124 6.78 0.86 -14.18
C PRO A 124 5.42 0.41 -14.71
N ARG A 125 4.83 1.18 -15.65
CA ARG A 125 3.68 0.70 -16.41
C ARG A 125 4.11 -0.64 -16.95
N ARG A 126 3.49 -1.73 -16.47
CA ARG A 126 3.73 -3.05 -17.04
C ARG A 126 3.31 -2.96 -18.49
N GLU A 127 4.28 -2.80 -19.38
CA GLU A 127 4.06 -2.95 -20.81
C GLU A 127 3.49 -4.35 -21.00
N LYS A 128 2.41 -4.39 -21.78
CA LYS A 128 1.60 -5.57 -22.02
C LYS A 128 2.49 -6.68 -22.57
N GLY A 129 2.68 -7.74 -21.79
CA GLY A 129 3.00 -9.05 -22.35
C GLY A 129 1.72 -9.62 -22.96
N GLU A 130 1.89 -10.16 -24.17
CA GLU A 130 0.93 -10.75 -25.10
C GLU A 130 -0.19 -11.62 -24.49
#